data_AF-A0A350ESR5-F1
#
_entry.id   AF-A0A350ESR5-F1
#
_cell.length_a   1.000
_cell.length_b   1.000
_cell.length_c   1.000
_cell.angle_alpha   90.00
_cell.angle_beta   90.00
_cell.angle_gamma   90.00
#
_symmetry.space_group_name_H-M   'P 1'
#
loop_
_entity.id
_entity.type
_entity.pdbx_description
1 polymer ?
#
loop_
_entity_poly.entity_id
_entity_poly.type
_entity_poly.pdbx_seq_one_letter_code
_entity_poly.pdbx_strand_id
1 'polypeptide(L)'
;MAGTHPLADHPSLRLLRFALLEIDAMIDYGRDAAAKLVSPAERAGCAGWLALLDGRLAAAGGIDGTADPVKCDLPLKYSARPFRFDGVPKRDERFPDPYNMGVNAEVFLYDEEMPAKAKTLMMFYKRLREIDVPEMMAGIIAETPDKPWGYYRDMTRQLWDEARHAMMGEVGFVSAGVNWPEEVMVNFTWSLGLNTQLKPLERHAVLYFIEQGLMPKTGKRHEWEIGLASGDPLAATFQDFDWADEVLHARVGRDWYVSQIGDARKAVDYGDECWSRILMNWSKWKEDGLTEHRNWWPGCYRAACEHWGVEPDPKVLSYSTSYEAVRADLKNISTSG
;
A
#
# COMPACT_ATOMS: atom_id res chain seq x y z
N MET A 1 26.95 -1.77 25.44
CA MET A 1 28.29 -2.33 25.09
C MET A 1 29.35 -2.15 26.19
N ALA A 2 29.22 -1.23 27.16
CA ALA A 2 30.29 -0.93 28.11
C ALA A 2 30.69 -2.08 29.08
N GLY A 3 29.84 -3.11 29.24
CA GLY A 3 30.10 -4.26 30.14
C GLY A 3 30.51 -5.56 29.44
N THR A 4 30.75 -5.56 28.13
CA THR A 4 31.07 -6.77 27.35
C THR A 4 32.56 -6.92 27.11
N HIS A 5 33.06 -8.16 27.06
CA HIS A 5 34.45 -8.45 26.75
C HIS A 5 34.69 -8.42 25.23
N PRO A 6 35.58 -7.55 24.70
CA PRO A 6 35.68 -7.29 23.26
C PRO A 6 36.08 -8.50 22.41
N LEU A 7 36.85 -9.44 22.97
CA LEU A 7 37.24 -10.68 22.28
C LEU A 7 36.18 -11.79 22.37
N ALA A 8 35.77 -12.18 23.58
CA ALA A 8 34.81 -13.26 23.81
C ALA A 8 33.41 -12.93 23.24
N ASP A 9 32.96 -11.68 23.37
CA ASP A 9 31.65 -11.25 22.88
C ASP A 9 31.69 -10.68 21.46
N HIS A 10 32.81 -10.81 20.73
CA HIS A 10 33.01 -10.18 19.43
C HIS A 10 31.86 -10.46 18.43
N PRO A 11 31.34 -11.70 18.27
CA PRO A 11 30.22 -11.95 17.35
C PRO A 11 28.95 -11.19 17.73
N SER A 12 28.59 -11.19 19.02
CA SER A 12 27.42 -10.48 19.55
C SER A 12 27.58 -8.97 19.39
N LEU A 13 28.77 -8.44 19.70
CA LEU A 13 29.07 -7.01 19.56
C LEU A 13 28.98 -6.55 18.10
N ARG A 14 29.41 -7.37 17.15
CA ARG A 14 29.26 -7.07 15.72
C ARG A 14 27.79 -6.94 15.33
N LEU A 15 26.94 -7.87 15.73
CA LEU A 15 25.50 -7.82 15.43
C LEU A 15 24.82 -6.62 16.08
N LEU A 16 25.10 -6.38 17.37
CA LEU A 16 24.51 -5.26 18.11
C LEU A 16 24.89 -3.89 17.53
N ARG A 17 26.09 -3.74 16.95
CA ARG A 17 26.47 -2.50 16.27
C ARG A 17 25.59 -2.19 15.07
N PHE A 18 25.27 -3.18 14.24
CA PHE A 18 24.37 -2.98 13.10
C PHE A 18 22.93 -2.77 13.55
N ALA A 19 22.47 -3.54 14.54
CA ALA A 19 21.15 -3.34 15.12
C ALA A 19 20.98 -1.92 15.71
N LEU A 20 22.00 -1.40 16.40
CA LEU A 20 21.98 -0.03 16.92
C LEU A 20 21.89 1.00 15.80
N LEU A 21 22.66 0.84 14.71
CA LEU A 21 22.58 1.74 13.56
C LEU A 21 21.16 1.79 12.96
N GLU A 22 20.50 0.63 12.83
CA GLU A 22 19.13 0.56 12.32
C GLU A 22 18.12 1.20 13.30
N ILE A 23 18.22 0.89 14.58
CA ILE A 23 17.33 1.45 15.61
C ILE A 23 17.50 2.96 15.74
N ASP A 24 18.72 3.48 15.71
CA ASP A 24 18.98 4.92 15.75
C ASP A 24 18.34 5.62 14.54
N ALA A 25 18.48 5.06 13.33
CA ALA A 25 17.83 5.59 12.14
C ALA A 25 16.29 5.56 12.24
N MET A 26 15.71 4.49 12.80
CA MET A 26 14.27 4.38 13.04
C MET A 26 13.78 5.42 14.06
N ILE A 27 14.55 5.65 15.13
CA ILE A 27 14.24 6.65 16.15
C ILE A 27 14.27 8.06 15.55
N ASP A 28 15.30 8.38 14.76
CA ASP A 28 15.45 9.69 14.15
C ASP A 28 14.32 9.98 13.15
N TYR A 29 14.00 9.01 12.28
CA TYR A 29 12.83 9.10 11.41
C TYR A 29 11.53 9.28 12.22
N GLY A 30 11.33 8.49 13.26
CA GLY A 30 10.14 8.56 14.11
C GLY A 30 9.97 9.91 14.80
N ARG A 31 11.08 10.51 15.28
CA ARG A 31 11.08 11.87 15.86
C ARG A 31 10.69 12.92 14.83
N ASP A 32 11.28 12.86 13.64
CA ASP A 32 11.00 13.80 12.55
C ASP A 32 9.55 13.69 12.06
N ALA A 33 9.04 12.46 11.89
CA ALA A 33 7.65 12.23 11.51
C ALA A 33 6.68 12.75 12.58
N ALA A 34 6.90 12.42 13.86
CA ALA A 34 6.06 12.87 14.96
C ALA A 34 6.07 14.39 15.14
N ALA A 35 7.17 15.07 14.80
CA ALA A 35 7.25 16.54 14.81
C ALA A 35 6.42 17.19 13.69
N LYS A 36 6.22 16.49 12.57
CA LYS A 36 5.43 16.96 11.40
C LYS A 36 3.95 16.62 11.49
N LEU A 37 3.58 15.58 12.26
CA LEU A 37 2.19 15.11 12.38
C LEU A 37 1.30 15.98 13.29
N VAL A 38 1.88 16.74 14.22
CA VAL A 38 1.13 17.58 15.17
C VAL A 38 1.78 18.94 15.33
N SER A 39 0.98 19.99 15.29
CA SER A 39 1.42 21.34 15.61
C SER A 39 1.83 21.46 17.09
N PRO A 40 2.64 22.48 17.46
CA PRO A 40 2.98 22.74 18.85
C PRO A 40 1.74 22.92 19.76
N ALA A 41 0.67 23.50 19.23
CA ALA A 41 -0.58 23.70 19.96
C ALA A 41 -1.32 22.37 20.23
N GLU A 42 -1.43 21.50 19.21
CA GLU A 42 -2.03 20.17 19.37
C GLU A 42 -1.23 19.31 20.35
N ARG A 43 0.11 19.35 20.25
CA ARG A 43 1.01 18.66 21.18
C ARG A 43 0.80 19.14 22.63
N ALA A 44 0.67 20.44 22.85
CA ALA A 44 0.36 20.99 24.17
C ALA A 44 -1.03 20.52 24.67
N GLY A 45 -2.02 20.43 23.78
CA GLY A 45 -3.34 19.88 24.08
C GLY A 45 -3.31 18.41 24.51
N CYS A 46 -2.34 17.62 24.02
CA CYS A 46 -2.14 16.22 24.39
C CYS A 46 -1.42 16.00 25.73
N ALA A 47 -0.93 17.05 26.41
CA ALA A 47 -0.10 16.92 27.61
C ALA A 47 -0.74 16.06 28.72
N GLY A 48 -2.06 16.21 28.93
CA GLY A 48 -2.76 15.41 29.94
C GLY A 48 -2.87 13.92 29.60
N TRP A 49 -2.88 13.56 28.31
CA TRP A 49 -2.84 12.15 27.88
C TRP A 49 -1.42 11.60 27.97
N LEU A 50 -0.40 12.38 27.59
CA LEU A 50 1.00 11.98 27.72
C LEU A 50 1.38 11.75 29.19
N ALA A 51 0.97 12.63 30.11
CA ALA A 51 1.18 12.45 31.54
C ALA A 51 0.52 11.17 32.08
N LEU A 52 -0.66 10.81 31.56
CA LEU A 52 -1.31 9.55 31.88
C LEU A 52 -0.48 8.36 31.36
N LEU A 53 -0.05 8.39 30.09
CA LEU A 53 0.76 7.32 29.50
C LEU A 53 2.06 7.10 30.27
N ASP A 54 2.81 8.18 30.53
CA ASP A 54 4.08 8.15 31.26
C ASP A 54 3.89 7.60 32.66
N GLY A 55 2.88 8.08 33.39
CA GLY A 55 2.55 7.56 34.72
C GLY A 55 2.17 6.08 34.71
N ARG A 56 1.49 5.59 33.66
CA ARG A 56 1.13 4.17 33.54
C ARG A 56 2.32 3.29 33.17
N LEU A 57 3.20 3.75 32.28
CA LEU A 57 4.44 3.05 31.98
C LEU A 57 5.31 2.96 33.23
N ALA A 58 5.47 4.04 33.98
CA ALA A 58 6.21 4.03 35.25
C ALA A 58 5.57 3.07 36.28
N ALA A 59 4.24 3.02 36.36
CA ALA A 59 3.53 2.06 37.22
C ALA A 59 3.68 0.60 36.78
N ALA A 60 4.06 0.35 35.52
CA ALA A 60 4.36 -0.98 35.00
C ALA A 60 5.85 -1.35 35.14
N GLY A 61 6.71 -0.46 35.64
CA GLY A 61 8.16 -0.66 35.68
C GLY A 61 8.88 -0.25 34.38
N GLY A 62 8.30 0.67 33.61
CA GLY A 62 8.81 1.11 32.32
C GLY A 62 8.21 0.35 31.14
N ILE A 63 8.83 0.49 29.96
CA ILE A 63 8.34 -0.17 28.73
C ILE A 63 8.59 -1.69 28.73
N ASP A 64 9.64 -2.14 29.41
CA ASP A 64 10.03 -3.55 29.54
C ASP A 64 9.66 -4.16 30.91
N GLY A 65 9.14 -3.34 31.81
CA GLY A 65 8.68 -3.75 33.15
C GLY A 65 9.78 -4.11 34.14
N THR A 66 11.03 -3.68 33.91
CA THR A 66 12.18 -4.06 34.75
C THR A 66 12.48 -3.09 35.89
N ALA A 67 11.97 -1.85 35.84
CA ALA A 67 12.18 -0.86 36.89
C ALA A 67 11.20 -1.02 38.05
N ASP A 68 11.53 -0.44 39.22
CA ASP A 68 10.64 -0.42 40.38
C ASP A 68 9.33 0.32 40.04
N PRO A 69 8.16 -0.32 40.18
CA PRO A 69 6.87 0.30 39.87
C PRO A 69 6.60 1.58 40.66
N VAL A 70 6.22 2.65 39.98
CA VAL A 70 5.83 3.93 40.59
C VAL A 70 4.32 4.07 40.63
N LYS A 71 3.74 4.34 41.80
CA LYS A 71 2.29 4.52 41.94
C LYS A 71 1.78 5.66 41.04
N CYS A 72 0.74 5.39 40.25
CA CYS A 72 0.08 6.38 39.39
C CYS A 72 -1.38 6.62 39.83
N ASP A 73 -1.63 7.81 40.37
CA ASP A 73 -2.92 8.25 40.92
C ASP A 73 -3.89 8.83 39.88
N LEU A 74 -3.45 9.00 38.62
CA LEU A 74 -4.36 9.40 37.55
C LEU A 74 -5.44 8.33 37.35
N PRO A 75 -6.66 8.66 36.90
CA PRO A 75 -7.68 7.66 36.59
C PRO A 75 -7.36 6.93 35.27
N LEU A 76 -7.75 5.66 35.15
CA LEU A 76 -7.65 4.94 33.88
C LEU A 76 -8.67 5.51 32.89
N LYS A 77 -8.25 5.68 31.63
CA LYS A 77 -9.12 6.08 30.53
C LYS A 77 -9.37 4.87 29.66
N TYR A 78 -10.64 4.51 29.52
CA TYR A 78 -11.09 3.45 28.62
C TYR A 78 -12.08 4.03 27.63
N SER A 79 -12.12 3.46 26.43
CA SER A 79 -13.22 3.74 25.53
C SER A 79 -14.53 3.24 26.16
N ALA A 80 -15.58 4.07 26.12
CA ALA A 80 -16.91 3.68 26.59
C ALA A 80 -17.55 2.58 25.73
N ARG A 81 -17.02 2.36 24.52
CA ARG A 81 -17.50 1.35 23.56
C ARG A 81 -16.31 0.63 22.92
N PRO A 82 -16.43 -0.66 22.57
CA PRO A 82 -15.39 -1.35 21.80
C PRO A 82 -15.06 -0.58 20.52
N PHE A 83 -13.78 -0.58 20.14
CA PHE A 83 -13.36 -0.05 18.85
C PHE A 83 -14.00 -0.88 17.73
N ARG A 84 -14.51 -0.20 16.71
CA ARG A 84 -14.99 -0.83 15.48
C ARG A 84 -14.19 -0.23 14.34
N PHE A 85 -13.55 -1.10 13.56
CA PHE A 85 -12.84 -0.68 12.37
C PHE A 85 -13.79 0.05 11.41
N ASP A 86 -13.37 1.23 10.94
CA ASP A 86 -14.05 2.00 9.91
C ASP A 86 -13.39 1.66 8.56
N GLY A 87 -14.11 0.94 7.73
CA GLY A 87 -13.62 0.43 6.45
C GLY A 87 -13.53 1.48 5.34
N VAL A 88 -13.99 2.71 5.59
CA VAL A 88 -13.97 3.79 4.59
C VAL A 88 -12.57 4.43 4.58
N PRO A 89 -11.81 4.36 3.48
CA PRO A 89 -10.48 4.96 3.42
C PRO A 89 -10.56 6.49 3.47
N LYS A 90 -9.55 7.12 4.06
CA LYS A 90 -9.49 8.56 4.32
C LYS A 90 -8.16 9.10 3.80
N ARG A 91 -8.15 9.44 2.51
CA ARG A 91 -7.00 10.05 1.85
C ARG A 91 -7.00 11.55 2.09
N ASP A 92 -5.81 12.11 2.19
CA ASP A 92 -5.62 13.54 2.34
C ASP A 92 -5.72 14.26 0.98
N GLU A 93 -5.49 15.57 0.98
CA GLU A 93 -5.62 16.43 -0.19
C GLU A 93 -4.73 16.04 -1.38
N ARG A 94 -3.72 15.17 -1.18
CA ARG A 94 -2.86 14.70 -2.27
C ARG A 94 -3.59 13.75 -3.23
N PHE A 95 -4.75 13.23 -2.85
CA PHE A 95 -5.54 12.28 -3.63
C PHE A 95 -6.87 12.90 -4.06
N PRO A 96 -6.86 13.83 -5.04
CA PRO A 96 -8.10 14.41 -5.53
C PRO A 96 -8.94 13.37 -6.30
N ASP A 97 -10.24 13.62 -6.36
CA ASP A 97 -11.20 12.81 -7.11
C ASP A 97 -11.07 11.30 -6.81
N PRO A 98 -11.31 10.87 -5.55
CA PRO A 98 -11.00 9.52 -5.08
C PRO A 98 -11.91 8.44 -5.69
N TYR A 99 -12.86 8.79 -6.56
CA TYR A 99 -13.71 7.87 -7.32
C TYR A 99 -13.31 7.82 -8.81
N ASN A 100 -12.29 8.56 -9.24
CA ASN A 100 -11.88 8.63 -10.63
C ASN A 100 -11.33 7.30 -11.14
N MET A 101 -11.79 6.87 -12.30
CA MET A 101 -11.32 5.64 -12.91
C MET A 101 -11.11 5.85 -14.42
N GLY A 102 -10.92 7.11 -14.85
CA GLY A 102 -10.90 7.58 -16.23
C GLY A 102 -9.75 7.10 -17.10
N VAL A 103 -8.79 6.37 -16.53
CA VAL A 103 -7.62 5.83 -17.22
C VAL A 103 -7.39 4.40 -16.77
N ASN A 104 -7.48 3.45 -17.70
CA ASN A 104 -7.10 2.06 -17.47
C ASN A 104 -5.59 1.90 -17.68
N ALA A 105 -4.82 1.68 -16.61
CA ALA A 105 -3.37 1.59 -16.73
C ALA A 105 -2.90 0.26 -17.32
N GLU A 106 -3.62 -0.83 -17.06
CA GLU A 106 -3.24 -2.16 -17.53
C GLU A 106 -3.39 -2.29 -19.05
N VAL A 107 -4.50 -1.80 -19.63
CA VAL A 107 -4.67 -1.81 -21.09
C VAL A 107 -3.53 -1.07 -21.80
N PHE A 108 -3.12 0.09 -21.27
CA PHE A 108 -1.98 0.84 -21.82
C PHE A 108 -0.66 0.07 -21.69
N LEU A 109 -0.41 -0.52 -20.51
CA LEU A 109 0.83 -1.22 -20.20
C LEU A 109 1.07 -2.42 -21.14
N TYR A 110 0.01 -3.14 -21.47
CA TYR A 110 0.09 -4.35 -22.31
C TYR A 110 -0.08 -4.08 -23.82
N ASP A 111 -0.38 -2.84 -24.22
CA ASP A 111 -0.43 -2.46 -25.63
C ASP A 111 0.99 -2.42 -26.22
N GLU A 112 1.30 -3.33 -27.14
CA GLU A 112 2.61 -3.41 -27.81
C GLU A 112 2.94 -2.15 -28.63
N GLU A 113 1.93 -1.37 -29.04
CA GLU A 113 2.14 -0.13 -29.79
C GLU A 113 2.56 1.04 -28.88
N MET A 114 2.40 0.92 -27.56
CA MET A 114 2.76 1.96 -26.61
C MET A 114 4.26 1.94 -26.30
N PRO A 115 4.96 3.10 -26.31
CA PRO A 115 6.40 3.15 -26.04
C PRO A 115 6.74 2.70 -24.61
N ALA A 116 7.81 1.91 -24.46
CA ALA A 116 8.28 1.45 -23.14
C ALA A 116 8.52 2.58 -22.14
N LYS A 117 9.03 3.73 -22.61
CA LYS A 117 9.22 4.92 -21.77
C LYS A 117 7.91 5.54 -21.28
N ALA A 118 6.84 5.53 -22.08
CA ALA A 118 5.54 6.01 -21.63
C ALA A 118 4.88 5.03 -20.65
N LYS A 119 5.10 3.72 -20.84
CA LYS A 119 4.62 2.68 -19.94
C LYS A 119 5.16 2.79 -18.51
N THR A 120 6.32 3.43 -18.29
CA THR A 120 6.82 3.65 -16.93
C THR A 120 5.89 4.51 -16.10
N LEU A 121 5.20 5.49 -16.69
CA LEU A 121 4.20 6.31 -16.00
C LEU A 121 3.00 5.46 -15.52
N MET A 122 2.56 4.50 -16.33
CA MET A 122 1.52 3.56 -15.93
C MET A 122 2.01 2.58 -14.86
N MET A 123 3.27 2.16 -14.90
CA MET A 123 3.87 1.36 -13.83
C MET A 123 3.96 2.16 -12.52
N PHE A 124 4.40 3.43 -12.56
CA PHE A 124 4.42 4.29 -11.37
C PHE A 124 3.02 4.53 -10.82
N TYR A 125 2.01 4.73 -11.68
CA TYR A 125 0.60 4.76 -11.26
C TYR A 125 0.19 3.46 -10.56
N LYS A 126 0.48 2.30 -11.15
CA LYS A 126 0.13 1.01 -10.55
C LYS A 126 0.75 0.82 -9.18
N ARG A 127 2.03 1.18 -9.00
CA ARG A 127 2.73 1.16 -7.71
C ARG A 127 2.07 2.13 -6.74
N LEU A 128 1.85 3.40 -7.12
CA LEU A 128 1.21 4.41 -6.26
C LEU A 128 -0.21 4.00 -5.82
N ARG A 129 -0.98 3.38 -6.72
CA ARG A 129 -2.32 2.86 -6.45
C ARG A 129 -2.32 1.73 -5.42
N GLU A 130 -1.22 1.03 -5.19
CA GLU A 130 -1.14 -0.01 -4.16
C GLU A 130 -1.31 0.51 -2.73
N ILE A 131 -1.43 1.82 -2.51
CA ILE A 131 -1.92 2.37 -1.23
C ILE A 131 -3.29 1.80 -0.81
N ASP A 132 -4.10 1.31 -1.76
CA ASP A 132 -5.33 0.56 -1.49
C ASP A 132 -5.08 -0.75 -0.70
N VAL A 133 -3.94 -1.40 -0.91
CA VAL A 133 -3.63 -2.69 -0.30
C VAL A 133 -3.40 -2.59 1.20
N PRO A 134 -2.54 -1.69 1.75
CA PRO A 134 -2.41 -1.53 3.19
C PRO A 134 -3.70 -1.01 3.83
N GLU A 135 -4.48 -0.16 3.14
CA GLU A 135 -5.81 0.30 3.60
C GLU A 135 -6.78 -0.88 3.81
N MET A 136 -6.71 -1.89 2.95
CA MET A 136 -7.53 -3.10 3.05
C MET A 136 -6.95 -4.13 4.03
N MET A 137 -5.64 -4.40 3.96
CA MET A 137 -4.96 -5.40 4.80
C MET A 137 -5.00 -5.03 6.28
N ALA A 138 -4.94 -3.74 6.61
CA ALA A 138 -5.13 -3.27 7.98
C ALA A 138 -6.46 -3.75 8.57
N GLY A 139 -7.53 -3.75 7.77
CA GLY A 139 -8.84 -4.29 8.16
C GLY A 139 -8.80 -5.79 8.41
N ILE A 140 -8.11 -6.58 7.56
CA ILE A 140 -7.94 -8.02 7.79
C ILE A 140 -7.27 -8.27 9.15
N ILE A 141 -6.16 -7.57 9.43
CA ILE A 141 -5.40 -7.73 10.67
C ILE A 141 -6.25 -7.33 11.89
N ALA A 142 -6.92 -6.18 11.82
CA ALA A 142 -7.73 -5.65 12.92
C ALA A 142 -8.94 -6.54 13.24
N GLU A 143 -9.53 -7.18 12.23
CA GLU A 143 -10.75 -7.99 12.36
C GLU A 143 -10.49 -9.50 12.51
N THR A 144 -9.21 -9.91 12.58
CA THR A 144 -8.80 -11.31 12.84
C THR A 144 -7.93 -11.42 14.09
N PRO A 145 -8.50 -11.20 15.29
CA PRO A 145 -7.78 -11.38 16.55
C PRO A 145 -7.40 -12.85 16.78
N ASP A 146 -6.57 -13.07 17.80
CA ASP A 146 -6.20 -14.40 18.32
C ASP A 146 -5.45 -15.32 17.33
N LYS A 147 -4.78 -14.72 16.34
CA LYS A 147 -3.87 -15.45 15.45
C LYS A 147 -2.49 -15.63 16.09
N PRO A 148 -1.71 -16.65 15.70
CA PRO A 148 -0.35 -16.81 16.20
C PRO A 148 0.52 -15.62 15.79
N TRP A 149 1.56 -15.28 16.57
CA TRP A 149 2.44 -14.14 16.29
C TRP A 149 3.04 -14.15 14.86
N GLY A 150 3.35 -15.33 14.33
CA GLY A 150 3.85 -15.48 12.96
C GLY A 150 2.91 -14.89 11.91
N TYR A 151 1.58 -14.99 12.11
CA TYR A 151 0.59 -14.40 11.24
C TYR A 151 0.71 -12.88 11.23
N TYR A 152 0.71 -12.26 12.41
CA TYR A 152 0.81 -10.80 12.52
C TYR A 152 2.12 -10.27 11.95
N ARG A 153 3.24 -10.97 12.21
CA ARG A 153 4.53 -10.61 11.63
C ARG A 153 4.49 -10.63 10.11
N ASP A 154 3.99 -11.71 9.51
CA ASP A 154 4.01 -11.88 8.06
C ASP A 154 3.01 -10.96 7.35
N MET A 155 1.78 -10.84 7.86
CA MET A 155 0.76 -9.93 7.32
C MET A 155 1.18 -8.45 7.44
N THR A 156 1.81 -8.06 8.55
CA THR A 156 2.31 -6.69 8.73
C THR A 156 3.52 -6.43 7.83
N ARG A 157 4.36 -7.46 7.59
CA ARG A 157 5.48 -7.33 6.65
C ARG A 157 4.97 -7.06 5.24
N GLN A 158 4.01 -7.85 4.76
CA GLN A 158 3.40 -7.62 3.45
C GLN A 158 2.71 -6.25 3.41
N LEU A 159 1.92 -5.88 4.42
CA LEU A 159 1.30 -4.54 4.49
C LEU A 159 2.34 -3.41 4.33
N TRP A 160 3.50 -3.54 4.98
CA TRP A 160 4.58 -2.57 4.84
C TRP A 160 5.20 -2.57 3.43
N ASP A 161 5.36 -3.73 2.82
CA ASP A 161 5.88 -3.85 1.46
C ASP A 161 4.97 -3.14 0.44
N GLU A 162 3.66 -3.31 0.56
CA GLU A 162 2.67 -2.62 -0.28
C GLU A 162 2.65 -1.10 -0.06
N ALA A 163 2.78 -0.65 1.20
CA ALA A 163 2.95 0.76 1.50
C ALA A 163 4.24 1.33 0.87
N ARG A 164 5.32 0.54 0.90
CA ARG A 164 6.58 0.90 0.24
C ARG A 164 6.44 0.89 -1.29
N HIS A 165 5.67 -0.01 -1.89
CA HIS A 165 5.38 0.01 -3.32
C HIS A 165 4.66 1.30 -3.71
N ALA A 166 3.68 1.74 -2.91
CA ALA A 166 3.04 3.04 -3.10
C ALA A 166 4.04 4.20 -3.10
N MET A 167 4.99 4.20 -2.14
CA MET A 167 6.07 5.19 -2.09
C MET A 167 7.00 5.12 -3.31
N MET A 168 7.29 3.93 -3.83
CA MET A 168 8.07 3.78 -5.08
C MET A 168 7.34 4.43 -6.26
N GLY A 169 6.01 4.29 -6.35
CA GLY A 169 5.21 4.98 -7.36
C GLY A 169 5.27 6.51 -7.26
N GLU A 170 5.15 7.04 -6.04
CA GLU A 170 5.32 8.47 -5.76
C GLU A 170 6.71 8.98 -6.21
N VAL A 171 7.78 8.29 -5.79
CA VAL A 171 9.15 8.65 -6.19
C VAL A 171 9.33 8.55 -7.70
N GLY A 172 8.71 7.54 -8.34
CA GLY A 172 8.70 7.39 -9.79
C GLY A 172 8.15 8.61 -10.50
N PHE A 173 6.97 9.10 -10.11
CA PHE A 173 6.41 10.32 -10.68
C PHE A 173 7.24 11.57 -10.44
N VAL A 174 7.75 11.75 -9.22
CA VAL A 174 8.63 12.88 -8.89
C VAL A 174 9.88 12.86 -9.77
N SER A 175 10.48 11.68 -9.98
CA SER A 175 11.64 11.52 -10.84
C SER A 175 11.36 11.76 -12.32
N ALA A 176 10.11 11.60 -12.75
CA ALA A 176 9.64 11.90 -14.10
C ALA A 176 9.20 13.36 -14.27
N GLY A 177 9.33 14.20 -13.23
CA GLY A 177 8.90 15.60 -13.25
C GLY A 177 7.38 15.79 -13.21
N VAL A 178 6.63 14.76 -12.82
CA VAL A 178 5.17 14.80 -12.74
C VAL A 178 4.74 15.17 -11.33
N ASN A 179 3.98 16.27 -11.20
CA ASN A 179 3.27 16.60 -9.96
C ASN A 179 2.04 15.69 -9.81
N TRP A 180 2.26 14.46 -9.37
CA TRP A 180 1.23 13.42 -9.34
C TRP A 180 -0.07 13.82 -8.61
N PRO A 181 -0.05 14.59 -7.50
CA PRO A 181 -1.28 15.01 -6.85
C PRO A 181 -2.20 15.88 -7.72
N GLU A 182 -1.66 16.57 -8.73
CA GLU A 182 -2.44 17.41 -9.65
C GLU A 182 -2.77 16.69 -10.97
N GLU A 183 -1.84 15.85 -11.43
CA GLU A 183 -1.87 15.25 -12.77
C GLU A 183 -2.45 13.84 -12.82
N VAL A 184 -2.57 13.15 -11.69
CA VAL A 184 -2.94 11.74 -11.64
C VAL A 184 -4.05 11.52 -10.60
N MET A 185 -5.10 10.79 -10.98
CA MET A 185 -6.24 10.56 -10.10
C MET A 185 -6.19 9.13 -9.55
N VAL A 186 -5.60 8.98 -8.36
CA VAL A 186 -5.49 7.68 -7.66
C VAL A 186 -6.70 7.50 -6.76
N ASN A 187 -7.63 6.62 -7.18
CA ASN A 187 -8.89 6.35 -6.48
C ASN A 187 -8.74 5.32 -5.36
N PHE A 188 -9.68 5.29 -4.42
CA PHE A 188 -9.75 4.36 -3.27
C PHE A 188 -10.81 3.27 -3.39
N THR A 189 -11.37 3.12 -4.59
CA THR A 189 -12.63 2.40 -4.78
C THR A 189 -12.48 0.90 -4.52
N TRP A 190 -11.28 0.37 -4.72
CA TRP A 190 -10.96 -1.04 -4.47
C TRP A 190 -10.94 -1.33 -2.97
N SER A 191 -10.19 -0.56 -2.17
CA SER A 191 -10.17 -0.73 -0.71
C SER A 191 -11.54 -0.43 -0.10
N LEU A 192 -12.24 0.61 -0.56
CA LEU A 192 -13.62 0.91 -0.16
C LEU A 192 -14.55 -0.28 -0.40
N GLY A 193 -14.54 -0.83 -1.62
CA GLY A 193 -15.39 -1.97 -1.98
C GLY A 193 -15.10 -3.20 -1.13
N LEU A 194 -13.82 -3.56 -0.98
CA LEU A 194 -13.40 -4.70 -0.18
C LEU A 194 -13.74 -4.55 1.31
N ASN A 195 -13.44 -3.40 1.89
CA ASN A 195 -13.64 -3.18 3.32
C ASN A 195 -15.12 -3.07 3.72
N THR A 196 -15.99 -2.60 2.82
CA THR A 196 -17.41 -2.36 3.13
C THR A 196 -18.32 -3.50 2.70
N GLN A 197 -17.90 -4.35 1.76
CA GLN A 197 -18.74 -5.42 1.18
C GLN A 197 -18.29 -6.83 1.57
N LEU A 198 -17.00 -7.02 1.93
CA LEU A 198 -16.44 -8.35 2.18
C LEU A 198 -15.97 -8.56 3.63
N LYS A 199 -16.07 -9.80 4.09
CA LYS A 199 -15.50 -10.27 5.36
C LYS A 199 -13.98 -10.39 5.28
N PRO A 200 -13.24 -10.40 6.40
CA PRO A 200 -11.78 -10.48 6.40
C PRO A 200 -11.19 -11.65 5.61
N LEU A 201 -11.79 -12.84 5.70
CA LEU A 201 -11.33 -14.01 4.92
C LEU A 201 -11.56 -13.84 3.42
N GLU A 202 -12.66 -13.21 3.03
CA GLU A 202 -13.00 -12.94 1.63
C GLU A 202 -12.05 -11.90 1.04
N ARG A 203 -11.68 -10.88 1.82
CA ARG A 203 -10.64 -9.90 1.43
C ARG A 203 -9.27 -10.56 1.22
N HIS A 204 -8.86 -11.45 2.12
CA HIS A 204 -7.63 -12.22 1.97
C HIS A 204 -7.69 -13.16 0.73
N ALA A 205 -8.86 -13.72 0.42
CA ALA A 205 -9.05 -14.52 -0.78
C ALA A 205 -8.86 -13.69 -2.07
N VAL A 206 -9.41 -12.46 -2.11
CA VAL A 206 -9.20 -11.54 -3.25
C VAL A 206 -7.73 -11.18 -3.40
N LEU A 207 -7.04 -10.86 -2.29
CA LEU A 207 -5.61 -10.57 -2.29
C LEU A 207 -4.80 -11.73 -2.89
N TYR A 208 -5.00 -12.95 -2.38
CA TYR A 208 -4.31 -14.13 -2.89
C TYR A 208 -4.61 -14.41 -4.37
N PHE A 209 -5.86 -14.22 -4.81
CA PHE A 209 -6.23 -14.38 -6.22
C PHE A 209 -5.42 -13.44 -7.13
N ILE A 210 -5.32 -12.16 -6.75
CA ILE A 210 -4.56 -11.17 -7.50
C ILE A 210 -3.08 -11.55 -7.54
N GLU A 211 -2.49 -11.89 -6.39
CA GLU A 211 -1.09 -12.34 -6.31
C GLU A 211 -0.77 -13.50 -7.25
N GLN A 212 -1.68 -14.49 -7.36
CA GLN A 212 -1.49 -15.60 -8.30
C GLN A 212 -1.50 -15.14 -9.77
N GLY A 213 -2.29 -14.11 -10.09
CA GLY A 213 -2.33 -13.49 -11.42
C GLY A 213 -1.04 -12.76 -11.81
N LEU A 214 -0.21 -12.38 -10.83
CA LEU A 214 1.03 -11.62 -11.03
C LEU A 214 2.25 -12.50 -11.33
N MET A 215 2.18 -13.79 -11.02
CA MET A 215 3.31 -14.75 -11.14
C MET A 215 3.64 -15.26 -12.57
N PRO A 216 2.68 -15.35 -13.53
CA PRO A 216 3.00 -15.73 -14.91
C PRO A 216 4.02 -14.78 -15.56
N LYS A 217 4.61 -15.21 -16.68
CA LYS A 217 5.58 -14.37 -17.43
C LYS A 217 4.99 -13.03 -17.89
N THR A 218 3.67 -12.98 -18.06
CA THR A 218 2.91 -11.78 -18.43
C THR A 218 2.60 -10.88 -17.24
N GLY A 219 2.97 -11.26 -16.00
CA GLY A 219 2.80 -10.44 -14.79
C GLY A 219 4.06 -9.63 -14.46
N LYS A 220 4.55 -9.68 -13.22
CA LYS A 220 5.65 -8.81 -12.74
C LYS A 220 6.94 -8.93 -13.56
N ARG A 221 7.23 -10.11 -14.09
CA ARG A 221 8.37 -10.29 -15.01
C ARG A 221 8.27 -9.38 -16.24
N HIS A 222 7.08 -9.26 -16.84
CA HIS A 222 6.87 -8.40 -18.00
C HIS A 222 7.05 -6.92 -17.63
N GLU A 223 6.54 -6.50 -16.46
CA GLU A 223 6.74 -5.14 -15.94
C GLU A 223 8.24 -4.83 -15.77
N TRP A 224 9.01 -5.77 -15.22
CA TRP A 224 10.45 -5.64 -15.11
C TRP A 224 11.16 -5.56 -16.47
N GLU A 225 10.78 -6.41 -17.44
CA GLU A 225 11.32 -6.35 -18.81
C GLU A 225 11.00 -5.00 -19.50
N ILE A 226 9.80 -4.43 -19.28
CA ILE A 226 9.46 -3.08 -19.73
C ILE A 226 10.30 -2.03 -19.00
N GLY A 227 10.49 -2.16 -17.69
CA GLY A 227 11.35 -1.28 -16.90
C GLY A 227 12.76 -1.20 -17.49
N LEU A 228 13.36 -2.34 -17.82
CA LEU A 228 14.64 -2.39 -18.52
C LEU A 228 14.59 -1.75 -19.91
N ALA A 229 13.58 -2.09 -20.72
CA ALA A 229 13.44 -1.59 -22.08
C ALA A 229 13.19 -0.07 -22.16
N SER A 230 12.62 0.52 -21.11
CA SER A 230 12.36 1.95 -21.01
C SER A 230 13.62 2.80 -20.91
N GLY A 231 14.72 2.21 -20.45
CA GLY A 231 15.95 2.92 -20.10
C GLY A 231 15.86 3.74 -18.82
N ASP A 232 14.75 3.68 -18.08
CA ASP A 232 14.58 4.34 -16.79
C ASP A 232 15.16 3.45 -15.66
N PRO A 233 16.24 3.89 -14.98
CA PRO A 233 16.89 3.07 -13.96
C PRO A 233 16.01 2.87 -12.71
N LEU A 234 15.13 3.82 -12.37
CA LEU A 234 14.21 3.68 -11.25
C LEU A 234 13.08 2.71 -11.60
N ALA A 235 12.52 2.80 -12.82
CA ALA A 235 11.51 1.83 -13.25
C ALA A 235 12.06 0.40 -13.21
N ALA A 236 13.26 0.17 -13.74
CA ALA A 236 13.91 -1.15 -13.68
C ALA A 236 14.13 -1.63 -12.23
N THR A 237 14.63 -0.75 -11.36
CA THR A 237 14.89 -1.08 -9.95
C THR A 237 13.59 -1.37 -9.19
N PHE A 238 12.59 -0.52 -9.33
CA PHE A 238 11.33 -0.66 -8.61
C PHE A 238 10.61 -1.94 -8.99
N GLN A 239 10.53 -2.29 -10.29
CA GLN A 239 9.88 -3.54 -10.69
C GLN A 239 10.66 -4.79 -10.26
N ASP A 240 11.99 -4.72 -10.14
CA ASP A 240 12.78 -5.85 -9.62
C ASP A 240 12.48 -6.11 -8.13
N PHE A 241 12.48 -5.05 -7.30
CA PHE A 241 12.18 -5.17 -5.88
C PHE A 241 10.72 -5.53 -5.61
N ASP A 242 9.79 -4.90 -6.32
CA ASP A 242 8.37 -5.22 -6.29
C ASP A 242 8.13 -6.70 -6.63
N TRP A 243 8.75 -7.22 -7.71
CA TRP A 243 8.64 -8.63 -8.04
C TRP A 243 9.21 -9.55 -6.95
N ALA A 244 10.36 -9.19 -6.35
CA ALA A 244 10.93 -9.96 -5.26
C ALA A 244 10.02 -10.02 -4.02
N ASP A 245 9.32 -8.92 -3.71
CA ASP A 245 8.35 -8.86 -2.62
C ASP A 245 7.12 -9.74 -2.93
N GLU A 246 6.60 -9.75 -4.15
CA GLU A 246 5.44 -10.59 -4.47
C GLU A 246 5.71 -12.09 -4.35
N VAL A 247 6.97 -12.51 -4.58
CA VAL A 247 7.35 -13.92 -4.35
C VAL A 247 7.21 -14.27 -2.86
N LEU A 248 7.51 -13.32 -1.97
CA LEU A 248 7.28 -13.46 -0.53
C LEU A 248 5.77 -13.42 -0.22
N HIS A 249 5.00 -12.51 -0.83
CA HIS A 249 3.56 -12.36 -0.61
C HIS A 249 2.81 -13.65 -0.98
N ALA A 250 3.13 -14.26 -2.12
CA ALA A 250 2.58 -15.56 -2.51
C ALA A 250 2.85 -16.67 -1.47
N ARG A 251 3.94 -16.61 -0.71
CA ARG A 251 4.18 -17.51 0.43
C ARG A 251 3.27 -17.17 1.61
N VAL A 252 3.13 -15.89 1.96
CA VAL A 252 2.24 -15.42 3.04
C VAL A 252 0.81 -15.91 2.79
N GLY A 253 0.29 -15.75 1.57
CA GLY A 253 -1.04 -16.25 1.21
C GLY A 253 -1.17 -17.78 1.31
N ARG A 254 -0.13 -18.54 0.94
CA ARG A 254 -0.13 -20.01 1.15
C ARG A 254 -0.19 -20.39 2.62
N ASP A 255 0.65 -19.77 3.45
CA ASP A 255 0.80 -20.10 4.86
C ASP A 255 -0.45 -19.74 5.66
N TRP A 256 -1.07 -18.60 5.35
CA TRP A 256 -2.11 -18.02 6.20
C TRP A 256 -3.52 -18.05 5.61
N TYR A 257 -3.69 -18.16 4.29
CA TYR A 257 -4.99 -18.28 3.66
C TYR A 257 -5.25 -19.68 3.11
N VAL A 258 -4.39 -20.20 2.22
CA VAL A 258 -4.59 -21.50 1.58
C VAL A 258 -4.65 -22.63 2.60
N SER A 259 -3.84 -22.56 3.67
CA SER A 259 -3.86 -23.53 4.78
C SER A 259 -5.23 -23.66 5.46
N GLN A 260 -6.06 -22.61 5.44
CA GLN A 260 -7.43 -22.65 5.98
C GLN A 260 -8.42 -23.30 5.01
N ILE A 261 -8.16 -23.21 3.70
CA ILE A 261 -9.00 -23.79 2.64
C ILE A 261 -8.63 -25.25 2.34
N GLY A 262 -7.35 -25.60 2.50
CA GLY A 262 -6.78 -26.93 2.29
C GLY A 262 -6.52 -27.30 0.83
N ASP A 263 -6.84 -26.43 -0.14
CA ASP A 263 -6.64 -26.65 -1.56
C ASP A 263 -6.36 -25.33 -2.29
N ALA A 264 -5.22 -25.26 -3.00
CA ALA A 264 -4.77 -24.05 -3.65
C ALA A 264 -5.66 -23.61 -4.81
N ARG A 265 -6.25 -24.55 -5.57
CA ARG A 265 -7.11 -24.22 -6.69
C ARG A 265 -8.44 -23.65 -6.21
N LYS A 266 -9.05 -24.29 -5.21
CA LYS A 266 -10.28 -23.79 -4.58
C LYS A 266 -10.07 -22.41 -3.95
N ALA A 267 -8.88 -22.17 -3.39
CA ALA A 267 -8.52 -20.87 -2.83
C ALA A 267 -8.49 -19.76 -3.91
N VAL A 268 -7.91 -20.04 -5.08
CA VAL A 268 -7.95 -19.12 -6.23
C VAL A 268 -9.38 -18.91 -6.73
N ASP A 269 -10.13 -19.99 -6.95
CA ASP A 269 -11.51 -19.91 -7.46
C ASP A 269 -12.41 -19.09 -6.50
N TYR A 270 -12.26 -19.28 -5.19
CA TYR A 270 -12.99 -18.52 -4.19
C TYR A 270 -12.62 -17.03 -4.18
N GLY A 271 -11.36 -16.68 -4.41
CA GLY A 271 -10.93 -15.30 -4.53
C GLY A 271 -11.56 -14.58 -5.74
N ASP A 272 -11.63 -15.24 -6.90
CA ASP A 272 -12.31 -14.70 -8.10
C ASP A 272 -13.81 -14.48 -7.84
N GLU A 273 -14.47 -15.43 -7.18
CA GLU A 273 -15.87 -15.31 -6.76
C GLU A 273 -16.07 -14.13 -5.80
N CYS A 274 -15.20 -13.98 -4.79
CA CYS A 274 -15.23 -12.88 -3.85
C CYS A 274 -15.07 -11.53 -4.54
N TRP A 275 -14.11 -11.43 -5.47
CA TRP A 275 -13.86 -10.17 -6.19
C TRP A 275 -15.04 -9.82 -7.10
N SER A 276 -15.65 -10.81 -7.76
CA SER A 276 -16.79 -10.60 -8.65
C SER A 276 -18.08 -10.15 -7.93
N ARG A 277 -18.17 -10.34 -6.60
CA ARG A 277 -19.29 -9.81 -5.80
C ARG A 277 -19.19 -8.32 -5.52
N ILE A 278 -18.01 -7.71 -5.69
CA ILE A 278 -17.82 -6.28 -5.41
C ILE A 278 -18.48 -5.48 -6.51
N LEU A 279 -19.51 -4.72 -6.14
CA LEU A 279 -20.18 -3.82 -7.07
C LEU A 279 -19.30 -2.58 -7.31
N MET A 280 -18.76 -2.46 -8.52
CA MET A 280 -18.09 -1.25 -9.00
C MET A 280 -19.12 -0.33 -9.64
N ASN A 281 -19.56 0.68 -8.90
CA ASN A 281 -20.66 1.52 -9.33
C ASN A 281 -20.18 2.73 -10.14
N TRP A 282 -19.42 2.48 -11.21
CA TRP A 282 -18.85 3.51 -12.09
C TRP A 282 -19.89 4.59 -12.47
N SER A 283 -20.96 4.19 -13.18
CA SER A 283 -21.98 5.14 -13.66
C SER A 283 -22.69 5.86 -12.51
N LYS A 284 -22.91 5.15 -11.39
CA LYS A 284 -23.54 5.74 -10.21
C LYS A 284 -22.68 6.81 -9.57
N TRP A 285 -21.36 6.63 -9.46
CA TRP A 285 -20.49 7.66 -8.89
C TRP A 285 -20.49 8.93 -9.73
N LYS A 286 -20.63 8.78 -11.06
CA LYS A 286 -20.86 9.92 -11.95
C LYS A 286 -22.24 10.56 -11.76
N GLU A 287 -23.30 9.75 -11.71
CA GLU A 287 -24.68 10.23 -11.48
C GLU A 287 -24.85 10.93 -10.13
N ASP A 288 -24.19 10.43 -9.09
CA ASP A 288 -24.19 11.00 -7.74
C ASP A 288 -23.27 12.24 -7.64
N GLY A 289 -22.57 12.61 -8.71
CA GLY A 289 -21.68 13.78 -8.77
C GLY A 289 -20.38 13.62 -7.97
N LEU A 290 -19.96 12.40 -7.69
CA LEU A 290 -18.73 12.11 -6.93
C LEU A 290 -17.47 12.20 -7.80
N THR A 291 -17.61 12.04 -9.12
CA THR A 291 -16.52 12.12 -10.09
C THR A 291 -17.05 12.32 -11.50
N GLU A 292 -16.27 12.95 -12.38
CA GLU A 292 -16.53 12.95 -13.82
C GLU A 292 -15.75 11.84 -14.56
N HIS A 293 -14.97 11.04 -13.83
CA HIS A 293 -14.00 10.10 -14.36
C HIS A 293 -13.08 10.74 -15.41
N ARG A 294 -12.54 11.92 -15.08
CA ARG A 294 -11.61 12.68 -15.94
C ARG A 294 -10.50 11.77 -16.45
N ASN A 295 -10.28 11.75 -17.76
CA ASN A 295 -9.06 11.21 -18.36
C ASN A 295 -7.88 12.11 -17.99
N TRP A 296 -7.07 11.66 -17.03
CA TRP A 296 -5.92 12.41 -16.51
C TRP A 296 -4.63 12.16 -17.31
N TRP A 297 -4.59 11.15 -18.18
CA TRP A 297 -3.39 10.74 -18.91
C TRP A 297 -2.72 11.87 -19.72
N PRO A 298 -3.44 12.71 -20.49
CA PRO A 298 -2.80 13.72 -21.31
C PRO A 298 -1.99 14.76 -20.51
N GLY A 299 -2.41 15.06 -19.28
CA GLY A 299 -1.69 15.99 -18.40
C GLY A 299 -0.39 15.37 -17.89
N CYS A 300 -0.50 14.19 -17.28
CA CYS A 300 0.64 13.39 -16.82
C CYS A 300 1.69 13.16 -17.92
N TYR A 301 1.28 12.73 -19.12
CA TYR A 301 2.21 12.46 -20.21
C TYR A 301 2.89 13.73 -20.74
N ARG A 302 2.18 14.87 -20.82
CA ARG A 302 2.79 16.15 -21.21
C ARG A 302 3.84 16.60 -20.20
N ALA A 303 3.52 16.55 -18.91
CA ALA A 303 4.47 16.92 -17.86
C ALA A 303 5.75 16.06 -17.93
N ALA A 304 5.59 14.75 -18.12
CA ALA A 304 6.73 13.85 -18.29
C ALA A 304 7.54 14.15 -19.56
N CYS A 305 6.88 14.38 -20.70
CA CYS A 305 7.54 14.75 -21.95
C CYS A 305 8.33 16.06 -21.84
N GLU A 306 7.77 17.08 -21.18
CA GLU A 306 8.45 18.33 -20.88
C GLU A 306 9.72 18.08 -20.06
N HIS A 307 9.62 17.29 -18.98
CA HIS A 307 10.77 16.90 -18.17
C HIS A 307 11.83 16.13 -18.97
N TRP A 308 11.40 15.27 -19.89
CA TRP A 308 12.29 14.50 -20.76
C TRP A 308 12.88 15.31 -21.92
N GLY A 309 12.42 16.55 -22.16
CA GLY A 309 12.86 17.37 -23.29
C GLY A 309 12.44 16.80 -24.65
N VAL A 310 11.27 16.16 -24.74
CA VAL A 310 10.74 15.58 -25.98
C VAL A 310 9.34 16.08 -26.29
N GLU A 311 8.99 16.14 -27.57
CA GLU A 311 7.61 16.43 -27.99
C GLU A 311 6.70 15.22 -27.70
N PRO A 312 5.50 15.42 -27.12
CA PRO A 312 4.56 14.34 -26.88
C PRO A 312 4.09 13.71 -28.20
N ASP A 313 4.16 12.37 -28.30
CA ASP A 313 3.60 11.64 -29.44
C ASP A 313 2.06 11.79 -29.46
N PRO A 314 1.45 12.33 -30.54
CA PRO A 314 0.00 12.51 -30.62
C PRO A 314 -0.80 11.23 -30.45
N LYS A 315 -0.28 10.08 -30.91
CA LYS A 315 -0.94 8.78 -30.77
C LYS A 315 -1.01 8.39 -29.31
N VAL A 316 0.13 8.43 -28.61
CA VAL A 316 0.22 8.11 -27.18
C VAL A 316 -0.61 9.07 -26.34
N LEU A 317 -0.57 10.37 -26.66
CA LEU A 317 -1.31 11.42 -25.96
C LEU A 317 -2.83 11.26 -26.08
N SER A 318 -3.30 10.64 -27.16
CA SER A 318 -4.73 10.43 -27.42
C SER A 318 -5.36 9.29 -26.61
N TYR A 319 -4.57 8.56 -25.81
CA TYR A 319 -5.09 7.46 -24.99
C TYR A 319 -6.22 7.91 -24.07
N SER A 320 -7.33 7.17 -24.09
CA SER A 320 -8.56 7.51 -23.38
C SER A 320 -9.38 6.31 -22.93
N THR A 321 -8.77 5.12 -22.84
CA THR A 321 -9.48 3.93 -22.35
C THR A 321 -9.63 4.03 -20.83
N SER A 322 -10.85 3.78 -20.34
CA SER A 322 -11.22 3.84 -18.92
C SER A 322 -11.49 2.45 -18.33
N TYR A 323 -11.69 2.35 -17.01
CA TYR A 323 -12.13 1.09 -16.36
C TYR A 323 -13.64 0.81 -16.49
N GLU A 324 -14.39 1.58 -17.29
CA GLU A 324 -15.84 1.40 -17.43
C GLU A 324 -16.22 0.01 -17.94
N ALA A 325 -15.46 -0.52 -18.91
CA ALA A 325 -15.76 -1.80 -19.57
C ALA A 325 -14.78 -2.93 -19.23
N VAL A 326 -13.58 -2.60 -18.77
CA VAL A 326 -12.47 -3.56 -18.58
C VAL A 326 -11.89 -3.38 -17.19
N ARG A 327 -11.82 -4.48 -16.42
CA ARG A 327 -11.21 -4.50 -15.08
C ARG A 327 -9.68 -4.46 -15.14
N ALA A 328 -9.04 -4.24 -14.00
CA ALA A 328 -7.59 -4.26 -13.85
C ALA A 328 -6.96 -5.65 -14.15
N ASP A 329 -7.71 -6.74 -14.02
CA ASP A 329 -7.29 -8.09 -14.45
C ASP A 329 -7.58 -8.37 -15.93
N LEU A 330 -7.88 -7.33 -16.72
CA LEU A 330 -8.17 -7.37 -18.16
C LEU A 330 -9.40 -8.20 -18.55
N LYS A 331 -10.20 -8.67 -17.57
CA LYS A 331 -11.50 -9.27 -17.84
C LYS A 331 -12.52 -8.18 -18.18
N ASN A 332 -13.37 -8.44 -19.17
CA ASN A 332 -14.53 -7.60 -19.44
C ASN A 332 -15.48 -7.62 -18.24
N ILE A 333 -16.03 -6.45 -17.89
CA ILE A 333 -17.10 -6.37 -16.90
C ILE A 333 -18.37 -6.93 -17.55
N SER A 334 -18.79 -8.13 -17.15
CA SER A 334 -20.11 -8.62 -17.53
C SER A 334 -21.15 -7.73 -16.84
N THR A 335 -21.87 -6.92 -17.61
CA THR A 335 -23.08 -6.25 -17.14
C THR A 335 -24.13 -7.30 -16.78
N SER A 336 -24.10 -7.79 -15.54
CA SER A 336 -25.29 -8.36 -14.91
C SER A 336 -26.22 -7.19 -14.61
N GLY A 337 -27.23 -7.01 -15.47
CA GLY A 337 -28.31 -6.05 -15.28
C GLY A 337 -29.29 -6.46 -14.18
#